data_AF-A0A7L2Q4K6-F1
#
_entry.id   AF-A0A7L2Q4K6-F1
#
_cell.length_a   1.000
_cell.length_b   1.000
_cell.length_c   1.000
_cell.angle_alpha   90.00
_cell.angle_beta   90.00
_cell.angle_gamma   90.00
#
_symmetry.space_group_name_H-M   'P 1'
#
loop_
_entity.id
_entity.type
_entity.pdbx_description
1 polymer ?
#
loop_
_entity_poly.entity_id
_entity_poly.type
_entity_poly.pdbx_seq_one_letter_code
_entity_poly.pdbx_strand_id
1 'polypeptide(L)'
;CPRCPQGAEVPWLSGSTGRLGMTLADSKDGGFVACAPLWSQECGTSVFSPGRCVQLDEELQLVGTMAPTAQRCSTFMDIVVVLDGSNSIYPWEEVQAFLGNILGRFFIGPGQTQVG
;
A
#
# COMPACT_ATOMS: atom_id res chain seq x y z
N CYS A 1 -16.87 8.71 -23.50
CA CYS A 1 -17.01 10.18 -23.60
C CYS A 1 -16.17 10.65 -24.78
N PRO A 2 -16.74 11.10 -25.93
CA PRO A 2 -15.94 11.59 -27.03
C PRO A 2 -15.49 13.01 -26.68
N ARG A 3 -14.20 13.14 -26.32
CA ARG A 3 -13.52 14.31 -25.73
C ARG A 3 -13.71 14.50 -24.22
N CYS A 4 -13.19 13.55 -23.44
CA CYS A 4 -12.55 13.99 -22.20
C CYS A 4 -11.33 14.84 -22.61
N PRO A 5 -11.16 16.08 -22.11
CA PRO A 5 -9.91 16.78 -22.25
C PRO A 5 -8.81 15.87 -21.70
N GLN A 6 -7.70 15.77 -22.43
CA GLN A 6 -6.54 15.02 -22.00
C GLN A 6 -5.96 15.78 -20.80
N GLY A 7 -6.49 15.49 -19.61
CA GLY A 7 -5.90 15.93 -18.36
C GLY A 7 -4.43 15.54 -18.37
N ALA A 8 -3.56 16.45 -17.92
CA ALA A 8 -2.11 16.32 -18.01
C ALA A 8 -1.68 14.88 -17.72
N GLU A 9 -0.96 14.28 -18.67
CA GLU A 9 -0.35 12.98 -18.49
C GLU A 9 0.54 13.07 -17.25
N VAL A 10 0.10 12.48 -16.13
CA VAL A 10 0.85 12.53 -14.88
C VAL A 10 2.04 11.59 -15.08
N PRO A 11 3.29 12.08 -15.24
CA PRO A 11 4.40 11.25 -15.74
C PRO A 11 4.71 10.04 -14.86
N TRP A 12 4.31 10.10 -13.58
CA TRP A 12 4.47 9.03 -12.58
C TRP A 12 3.37 7.96 -12.59
N LEU A 13 2.30 8.12 -13.38
CA LEU A 13 1.32 7.06 -13.63
C LEU A 13 1.81 6.07 -14.70
N SER A 14 2.88 6.42 -15.43
CA SER A 14 3.52 5.52 -16.38
C SER A 14 4.29 4.45 -15.60
N GLY A 15 3.66 3.28 -15.42
CA GLY A 15 4.29 2.10 -14.85
C GLY A 15 3.55 1.43 -13.68
N SER A 16 2.49 2.03 -13.15
CA SER A 16 1.75 1.45 -12.02
C SER A 16 0.33 1.03 -12.41
N THR A 17 -0.03 -0.21 -12.09
CA THR A 17 -1.34 -0.86 -12.27
C THR A 17 -2.44 -0.25 -11.36
N GLY A 18 -2.48 1.07 -11.21
CA GLY A 18 -3.45 1.79 -10.38
C GLY A 18 -4.47 2.54 -11.24
N ARG A 19 -5.74 2.12 -11.20
CA ARG A 19 -6.83 2.88 -11.83
C ARG A 19 -7.15 4.11 -10.98
N LEU A 20 -6.73 5.29 -11.43
CA LEU A 20 -7.10 6.57 -10.82
C LEU A 20 -8.60 6.84 -10.99
N GLY A 21 -9.24 7.41 -9.96
CA GLY A 21 -10.65 7.78 -10.00
C GLY A 21 -11.62 6.67 -9.58
N MET A 22 -11.13 5.56 -9.01
CA MET A 22 -11.99 4.57 -8.35
C MET A 22 -12.67 5.12 -7.10
N THR A 23 -12.08 6.17 -6.52
CA THR A 23 -12.68 6.94 -5.43
C THR A 23 -12.51 8.41 -5.77
N LEU A 24 -13.61 9.16 -5.64
CA LEU A 24 -13.67 10.60 -5.87
C LEU A 24 -14.35 11.24 -4.67
N ALA A 25 -13.78 12.31 -4.14
CA ALA A 25 -14.35 13.09 -3.04
C ALA A 25 -14.20 14.59 -3.34
N ASP A 26 -15.11 15.38 -2.77
CA ASP A 26 -15.01 16.84 -2.76
C ASP A 26 -13.88 17.29 -1.82
N SER A 27 -13.17 18.35 -2.17
CA SER A 27 -12.11 18.94 -1.34
C SER A 27 -12.60 20.16 -0.59
N LYS A 28 -12.18 20.31 0.67
CA LYS A 28 -12.58 21.46 1.51
C LYS A 28 -12.13 22.82 0.96
N ASP A 29 -11.07 22.82 0.15
CA ASP A 29 -10.47 24.03 -0.44
C ASP A 29 -11.04 24.34 -1.85
N GLY A 30 -12.10 23.64 -2.28
CA GLY A 30 -12.60 23.64 -3.65
C GLY A 30 -11.95 22.55 -4.51
N GLY A 31 -12.63 22.13 -5.57
CA GLY A 31 -12.19 21.07 -6.47
C GLY A 31 -12.44 19.64 -5.95
N PHE A 32 -11.59 18.69 -6.33
CA PHE A 32 -11.82 17.26 -6.07
C PHE A 32 -10.55 16.51 -5.68
N VAL A 33 -10.70 15.40 -4.97
CA VAL A 33 -9.65 14.42 -4.74
C VAL A 33 -10.01 13.12 -5.45
N ALA A 34 -9.15 12.69 -6.38
CA ALA A 34 -9.30 11.42 -7.09
C ALA A 34 -8.23 10.43 -6.62
N CYS A 35 -8.62 9.21 -6.25
CA CYS A 35 -7.71 8.20 -5.72
C CYS A 35 -7.66 6.93 -6.57
N ALA A 36 -6.49 6.31 -6.58
CA ALA A 36 -6.15 4.99 -7.10
C ALA A 36 -5.83 4.06 -5.90
N PRO A 37 -6.82 3.39 -5.30
CA PRO A 37 -6.59 2.51 -4.15
C PRO A 37 -5.75 1.29 -4.49
N LEU A 38 -5.72 0.87 -5.77
CA LEU A 38 -4.93 -0.27 -6.26
C LEU A 38 -3.52 0.13 -6.72
N TRP A 39 -3.13 1.40 -6.59
CA TRP A 39 -1.76 1.80 -6.83
C TRP A 39 -0.85 1.11 -5.81
N SER A 40 0.20 0.45 -6.31
CA SER A 40 1.16 -0.27 -5.51
C SER A 40 2.58 0.27 -5.73
N GLN A 41 3.37 0.12 -4.68
CA GLN A 41 4.77 0.50 -4.57
C GLN A 41 5.60 -0.76 -4.37
N GLU A 42 6.62 -0.93 -5.20
CA GLU A 42 7.62 -1.95 -5.01
C GLU A 42 8.70 -1.43 -4.04
N CYS A 43 9.02 -2.23 -3.02
CA CYS A 43 10.14 -2.00 -2.12
C CYS A 43 10.93 -3.31 -1.98
N GLY A 44 12.05 -3.43 -2.70
CA GLY A 44 12.84 -4.66 -2.75
C GLY A 44 12.08 -5.80 -3.45
N THR A 45 11.88 -6.92 -2.76
CA THR A 45 11.11 -8.07 -3.26
C THR A 45 9.63 -8.03 -2.87
N SER A 46 9.19 -6.98 -2.17
CA SER A 46 7.84 -6.86 -1.64
C SER A 46 7.07 -5.76 -2.36
N VAL A 47 5.76 -5.97 -2.52
CA VAL A 47 4.82 -5.02 -3.12
C VAL A 47 3.83 -4.57 -2.06
N PHE A 48 3.76 -3.26 -1.83
CA PHE A 48 2.84 -2.63 -0.88
C PHE A 48 1.78 -1.85 -1.66
N SER A 49 0.53 -1.90 -1.23
CA SER A 49 -0.57 -1.18 -1.89
C SER A 49 -1.10 -0.06 -0.98
N PRO A 50 -0.34 1.03 -0.76
CA PRO A 50 -0.80 2.14 0.07
C PRO A 50 -1.91 2.95 -0.61
N GLY A 51 -2.08 2.81 -1.93
CA GLY A 51 -2.91 3.71 -2.73
C GLY A 51 -2.26 5.08 -2.93
N ARG A 52 -2.79 5.84 -3.88
CA ARG A 52 -2.34 7.20 -4.19
C ARG A 52 -3.53 8.06 -4.60
N CYS A 53 -3.53 9.32 -4.21
CA CYS A 53 -4.55 10.30 -4.55
C CYS A 53 -3.92 11.51 -5.24
N VAL A 54 -4.71 12.20 -6.04
CA VAL A 54 -4.39 13.51 -6.59
C VAL A 54 -5.45 14.50 -6.16
N GLN A 55 -5.02 15.71 -5.85
CA GLN A 55 -5.90 16.86 -5.66
C GLN A 55 -6.02 17.61 -6.98
N LEU A 56 -7.26 17.89 -7.35
CA LEU A 56 -7.66 18.61 -8.54
C LEU A 56 -8.37 19.89 -8.11
N ASP A 57 -8.17 20.99 -8.83
CA ASP A 57 -8.96 22.20 -8.66
C ASP A 57 -10.34 22.09 -9.35
N GLU A 58 -11.11 23.19 -9.35
CA GLU A 58 -12.45 23.24 -9.96
C GLU A 58 -12.42 23.02 -11.48
N GLU A 59 -11.31 23.37 -12.14
CA GLU A 59 -11.03 23.15 -13.56
C GLU A 59 -10.43 21.75 -13.85
N LEU A 60 -10.41 20.86 -12.85
CA LEU A 60 -9.84 19.51 -12.92
C LEU A 60 -8.34 19.49 -13.27
N GLN A 61 -7.61 20.56 -12.94
CA GLN A 61 -6.16 20.62 -13.09
C GLN A 61 -5.48 20.08 -11.83
N LEU A 62 -4.33 19.42 -12.02
CA LEU A 62 -3.57 18.83 -10.94
C LEU A 62 -2.96 19.92 -10.04
N VAL A 63 -3.40 19.95 -8.78
CA VAL A 63 -2.86 20.82 -7.74
C VAL A 63 -1.76 20.11 -6.95
N GLY A 64 -1.97 18.82 -6.66
CA GLY A 64 -1.05 18.07 -5.80
C GLY A 64 -1.26 16.56 -5.85
N THR A 65 -0.30 15.82 -5.30
CA THR A 65 -0.37 14.36 -5.14
C THR A 65 -0.20 13.99 -3.69
N MET A 66 -0.96 13.01 -3.23
CA MET A 66 -0.99 12.53 -1.85
C MET A 66 -0.85 11.02 -1.83
N ALA A 67 0.04 10.49 -1.00
CA ALA A 67 0.10 9.07 -0.68
C ALA A 67 0.42 8.94 0.81
N PRO A 68 -0.56 9.20 1.70
CA PRO A 68 -0.31 9.37 3.14
C PRO A 68 0.25 8.12 3.81
N THR A 69 -0.11 6.95 3.29
CA THR A 69 0.28 5.62 3.73
C THR A 69 1.45 5.06 2.94
N ALA A 70 2.01 5.81 1.97
CA ALA A 70 3.18 5.36 1.23
C ALA A 70 4.34 5.18 2.21
N GLN A 71 4.77 3.93 2.34
CA GLN A 71 5.90 3.61 3.20
C GLN A 71 7.17 4.11 2.52
N ARG A 72 8.05 4.74 3.30
CA ARG A 72 9.45 4.84 2.89
C ARG A 72 9.94 3.39 2.73
N CYS A 73 10.68 3.07 1.67
CA CYS A 73 11.19 1.72 1.44
C CYS A 73 12.31 1.31 2.43
N SER A 74 12.13 1.60 3.72
CA SER A 74 12.78 0.92 4.83
C SER A 74 12.04 -0.40 5.07
N THR A 75 12.74 -1.52 4.98
CA THR A 75 12.17 -2.87 4.99
C THR A 75 11.84 -3.41 6.38
N PHE A 76 11.77 -2.55 7.40
CA PHE A 76 11.54 -2.95 8.78
C PHE A 76 10.06 -2.83 9.11
N MET A 77 9.47 -3.91 9.62
CA MET A 77 8.06 -3.99 9.98
C MET A 77 7.91 -4.62 11.36
N ASP A 78 6.81 -4.35 12.03
CA ASP A 78 6.43 -5.06 13.25
C ASP A 78 5.43 -6.16 12.86
N ILE A 79 5.77 -7.42 13.12
CA ILE A 79 4.95 -8.57 12.77
C ILE A 79 4.32 -9.13 14.05
N VAL A 80 3.00 -9.22 14.09
CA VAL A 80 2.26 -9.87 15.20
C VAL A 80 1.60 -11.12 14.67
N VAL A 81 1.92 -12.28 15.25
CA VAL A 81 1.35 -13.57 14.82
C VAL A 81 0.43 -14.12 15.89
N VAL A 82 -0.87 -14.19 15.57
CA VAL A 82 -1.87 -14.82 16.45
C VAL A 82 -2.00 -16.28 16.06
N LEU A 83 -1.68 -17.17 17.00
CA LEU A 83 -1.75 -18.62 16.83
C LEU A 83 -2.98 -19.17 17.55
N ASP A 84 -3.73 -20.06 16.89
CA ASP A 84 -4.68 -20.94 17.58
C ASP A 84 -3.87 -21.79 18.57
N GLY A 85 -4.38 -21.98 19.79
CA GLY A 85 -3.76 -22.68 20.93
C GLY A 85 -4.50 -23.96 21.34
N SER A 86 -5.52 -24.38 20.58
CA SER A 86 -6.45 -25.45 20.96
C SER A 86 -5.89 -26.87 20.77
N ASN A 87 -6.47 -27.84 21.48
CA ASN A 87 -6.05 -29.25 21.40
C ASN A 87 -6.34 -29.92 20.03
N SER A 88 -7.22 -29.34 19.22
CA SER A 88 -7.57 -29.88 17.89
C SER A 88 -6.47 -29.75 16.86
N ILE A 89 -5.44 -28.94 17.12
CA ILE A 89 -4.35 -28.69 16.18
C ILE A 89 -3.10 -29.51 16.54
N TYR A 90 -3.14 -30.27 17.65
CA TYR A 90 -2.04 -31.14 18.05
C TYR A 90 -1.79 -32.25 17.01
N PRO A 91 -0.53 -32.59 16.70
CA PRO A 91 0.71 -32.02 17.23
C PRO A 91 1.15 -30.72 16.54
N TRP A 92 1.71 -29.79 17.31
CA TRP A 92 2.09 -28.42 16.92
C TRP A 92 3.24 -28.27 15.91
N GLU A 93 3.75 -29.38 15.36
CA GLU A 93 4.95 -29.41 14.54
C GLU A 93 4.79 -28.57 13.26
N GLU A 94 3.65 -28.67 12.58
CA GLU A 94 3.41 -27.89 11.37
C GLU A 94 3.35 -26.38 11.63
N VAL A 95 2.79 -25.97 12.77
CA VAL A 95 2.76 -24.56 13.16
C VAL A 95 4.16 -24.06 13.46
N GLN A 96 4.98 -24.83 14.17
CA GLN A 96 6.38 -24.46 14.43
C GLN A 96 7.19 -24.38 13.13
N ALA A 97 6.99 -25.33 12.21
CA ALA A 97 7.65 -25.32 10.91
C ALA A 97 7.23 -24.11 10.06
N PHE A 98 5.94 -23.77 10.05
CA PHE A 98 5.43 -22.56 9.39
C PHE A 98 6.08 -21.30 9.97
N LEU A 99 6.11 -21.17 11.30
CA LEU A 99 6.74 -20.02 11.98
C LEU A 99 8.23 -19.93 11.68
N GLY A 100 8.97 -21.04 11.70
CA GLY A 100 10.39 -21.05 11.34
C GLY A 100 10.62 -20.60 9.90
N ASN A 101 9.81 -21.10 8.96
CA ASN A 101 9.92 -20.78 7.54
C ASN A 101 9.57 -19.31 7.22
N ILE A 102 8.63 -18.71 7.96
CA ILE A 102 8.24 -17.31 7.71
C ILE A 102 9.19 -16.34 8.41
N LEU A 103 9.56 -16.59 9.67
CA LEU A 103 10.45 -15.73 10.44
C LEU A 103 11.87 -15.74 9.88
N GLY A 104 12.33 -16.86 9.32
CA GLY A 104 13.61 -16.98 8.63
C GLY A 104 13.75 -16.13 7.36
N ARG A 105 12.67 -15.51 6.88
CA ARG A 105 12.69 -14.60 5.72
C ARG A 105 12.90 -13.14 6.10
N PHE A 106 12.86 -12.81 7.39
CA PHE A 106 12.98 -11.44 7.87
C PHE A 106 14.29 -11.22 8.63
N PHE A 107 14.86 -10.03 8.48
CA PHE A 107 15.97 -9.57 9.32
C PHE A 107 15.41 -9.03 10.63
N ILE A 108 15.43 -9.88 11.67
CA ILE A 108 14.87 -9.58 12.99
C ILE A 108 16.02 -9.14 13.92
N GLY A 109 15.90 -7.96 14.53
CA GLY A 109 16.91 -7.43 15.43
C GLY A 109 16.65 -5.99 15.88
N PRO A 110 17.40 -5.44 16.84
CA PRO A 110 17.22 -4.07 17.31
C PRO A 110 17.38 -3.05 16.19
N GLY A 111 16.37 -2.20 15.98
CA GLY A 111 16.33 -1.25 14.86
C GLY A 111 16.02 -1.87 13.49
N GLN A 112 15.57 -3.13 13.47
CA GLN A 112 15.08 -3.85 12.29
C GLN A 112 13.65 -4.38 12.53
N THR A 113 13.19 -5.37 11.76
CA THR A 113 11.87 -5.99 11.94
C THR A 113 11.73 -6.54 13.37
N GLN A 114 10.63 -6.24 14.04
CA GLN A 114 10.28 -6.81 15.34
C GLN A 114 9.19 -7.87 15.18
N VAL A 115 9.13 -8.82 16.11
CA VAL A 115 8.15 -9.90 16.11
C VAL A 115 7.56 -10.06 17.52
N GLY A 116 6.24 -10.20 17.59
CA GLY A 116 5.48 -10.38 18.83
C GLY A 116 4.34 -11.39 18.71
#